data_AF-A0AAW2MU03-F1
#
_entry.id   AF-A0AAW2MU03-F1
#
_cell.length_a   1.000
_cell.length_b   1.000
_cell.length_c   1.000
_cell.angle_alpha   90.00
_cell.angle_beta   90.00
_cell.angle_gamma   90.00
#
_symmetry.space_group_name_H-M   'P 1'
#
loop_
_entity.id
_entity.type
_entity.pdbx_description
1 polymer ?
#
loop_
_entity_poly.entity_id
_entity_poly.type
_entity_poly.pdbx_seq_one_letter_code
_entity_poly.pdbx_strand_id
1 'polypeptide(L)' 'MKCCRIEKDIGGFPYHGVVKDDYLMIKGCCVSPKKWIVTLRQTLSQTSRVALEEIKLEFIDTSSKFRHGCFQTTLEK' A
#
# COMPACT_ATOMS: atom_id res chain seq x y z
N MET A 1 -10.51 -5.07 -3.49
CA MET A 1 -9.27 -5.38 -2.74
C MET A 1 -8.40 -6.21 -3.67
N LYS A 2 -7.21 -5.73 -4.06
CA LYS A 2 -6.31 -6.47 -4.96
C LYS A 2 -4.97 -6.69 -4.24
N CYS A 3 -4.50 -7.94 -4.25
CA CYS A 3 -3.15 -8.29 -3.81
C CYS A 3 -2.17 -7.71 -4.83
N CYS A 4 -1.26 -6.84 -4.39
CA CYS A 4 -0.23 -6.25 -5.24
C CYS A 4 1.11 -6.77 -4.73
N ARG A 5 1.93 -7.31 -5.63
CA ARG A 5 3.25 -7.82 -5.30
C ARG A 5 4.30 -6.86 -5.84
N ILE A 6 4.59 -5.81 -5.08
CA ILE A 6 5.65 -4.83 -5.40
C ILE A 6 6.51 -4.63 -4.14
N GLU A 7 7.78 -4.99 -4.18
CA GLU A 7 8.67 -4.80 -3.04
C GLU A 7 8.99 -3.31 -2.87
N LYS A 8 9.09 -2.82 -1.62
CA LYS A 8 9.51 -1.44 -1.36
C LYS A 8 11.03 -1.42 -1.15
N ASP A 9 11.77 -1.02 -2.19
CA ASP A 9 13.25 -0.98 -2.18
C ASP A 9 13.86 0.13 -1.31
N ILE A 10 13.26 1.33 -1.25
CA ILE A 10 13.87 2.49 -0.56
C ILE A 10 13.39 2.62 0.88
N GLY A 11 14.26 2.22 1.82
CA GLY A 11 14.18 2.60 3.24
C GLY A 11 12.99 2.03 4.03
N GLY A 12 12.18 1.18 3.41
CA GLY A 12 11.02 0.55 4.02
C GLY A 12 9.92 1.52 4.47
N PHE A 13 8.90 0.98 5.12
CA PHE A 13 7.84 1.78 5.71
C PHE A 13 8.26 2.34 7.07
N PRO A 14 8.05 3.65 7.36
CA PRO A 14 8.44 4.23 8.63
C PRO A 14 7.77 3.51 9.80
N TYR A 15 8.58 3.07 10.77
CA TYR A 15 8.19 2.27 11.95
C TYR A 15 7.76 0.82 11.70
N HIS A 16 7.64 0.37 10.44
CA HIS A 16 7.30 -1.02 10.11
C HIS A 16 8.52 -1.80 9.59
N GLY A 17 9.31 -1.17 8.71
CA GLY A 17 10.44 -1.82 8.04
C GLY A 17 10.09 -2.28 6.62
N VAL A 18 10.85 -3.25 6.12
CA VAL A 18 10.64 -3.85 4.79
C VAL A 18 9.54 -4.91 4.88
N VAL A 19 8.60 -4.88 3.93
CA VAL A 19 7.53 -5.87 3.80
C VAL A 19 8.02 -6.96 2.84
N LYS A 20 8.17 -8.19 3.34
CA LYS A 20 8.64 -9.35 2.56
C LYS A 20 7.52 -10.27 2.08
N ASP A 21 6.38 -10.22 2.78
CA ASP A 21 5.22 -11.04 2.50
C ASP A 21 4.23 -10.36 1.55
N ASP A 22 3.23 -11.12 1.10
CA ASP A 22 2.13 -10.59 0.30
C ASP A 22 1.37 -9.51 1.09
N TYR A 23 1.09 -8.39 0.43
CA TYR A 23 0.41 -7.27 1.06
C TYR A 23 -0.78 -6.78 0.24
N LEU A 24 -1.68 -6.11 0.95
CA LEU A 24 -2.89 -5.52 0.38
C LEU A 24 -2.80 -4.00 0.40
N MET A 25 -3.14 -3.36 -0.71
CA MET A 25 -3.34 -1.91 -0.76
C MET A 25 -4.83 -1.60 -0.55
N ILE A 26 -5.12 -0.84 0.52
CA ILE A 26 -6.47 -0.36 0.84
C ILE A 26 -6.57 1.11 0.43
N LYS A 27 -7.65 1.47 -0.27
CA LYS A 27 -7.93 2.86 -0.64
C LYS A 27 -8.19 3.68 0.64
N GLY A 28 -7.37 4.69 0.88
CA GLY A 28 -7.52 5.60 2.02
C GLY A 28 -6.78 5.13 3.28
N CYS A 29 -7.35 5.46 4.45
CA CYS A 29 -6.78 5.13 5.75
C CYS A 29 -7.54 3.96 6.41
N CYS A 30 -6.84 3.15 7.19
CA CYS A 30 -7.42 2.08 8.00
C CYS A 30 -7.39 2.46 9.48
N VAL A 31 -8.34 1.93 10.25
CA VAL A 31 -8.38 2.11 11.70
C VAL A 31 -7.32 1.22 12.32
N SER A 32 -6.11 1.73 12.51
CA SER A 32 -5.07 1.18 13.39
C SER A 32 -3.76 1.97 13.26
N PRO A 33 -2.94 2.02 14.33
CA PRO A 33 -1.54 2.38 14.19
C PRO A 33 -0.77 1.30 13.41
N LYS A 34 0.42 1.65 12.92
CA LYS A 34 1.28 0.73 12.16
C LYS A 34 1.64 -0.50 13.02
N LYS A 35 1.82 -1.68 12.39
CA LYS A 35 2.11 -2.99 13.02
C LYS A 35 0.95 -3.69 13.74
N TRP A 36 -0.24 -3.10 13.81
CA TRP A 36 -1.38 -3.76 14.44
C TRP A 36 -2.09 -4.73 13.48
N ILE A 37 -2.63 -5.80 14.06
CA ILE A 37 -3.38 -6.82 13.33
C ILE A 37 -4.74 -6.23 12.95
N VAL A 38 -5.07 -6.29 11.66
CA VAL A 38 -6.37 -5.85 11.14
C VAL A 38 -7.08 -7.04 10.52
N THR A 39 -8.23 -7.42 11.07
CA THR A 39 -9.07 -8.47 10.51
C THR A 39 -9.95 -7.91 9.41
N LEU A 40 -9.76 -8.39 8.17
CA LEU A 40 -10.59 -8.01 7.03
C LEU A 40 -11.82 -8.92 6.94
N ARG A 41 -13.00 -8.33 6.76
CA ARG A 41 -14.26 -9.04 6.56
C ARG A 41 -14.82 -8.72 5.18
N GLN A 42 -15.36 -9.72 4.49
CA GLN A 42 -16.12 -9.50 3.27
C GLN A 42 -17.35 -8.62 3.58
N THR A 43 -17.49 -7.53 2.82
CA THR A 43 -18.64 -6.64 2.94
C THR A 43 -19.89 -7.29 2.34
N LEU A 44 -21.06 -6.87 2.82
CA LEU A 44 -22.33 -7.20 2.20
C LEU A 44 -22.39 -6.60 0.77
N SER A 45 -23.15 -7.23 -0.12
CA SER A 45 -23.22 -6.89 -1.56
C SER A 45 -23.33 -5.38 -1.79
N GLN A 46 -22.27 -4.78 -2.34
CA GLN A 46 -22.20 -3.35 -2.64
C GLN A 46 -22.68 -3.11 -4.08
N THR A 47 -23.58 -2.15 -4.26
CA THR A 47 -24.14 -1.76 -5.58
C THR A 47 -23.55 -0.46 -6.13
N SER A 48 -22.64 0.18 -5.39
CA SER A 48 -22.06 1.46 -5.80
C SER A 48 -21.06 1.30 -6.95
N ARG A 49 -21.05 2.26 -7.89
CA ARG A 49 -20.16 2.24 -9.06
C ARG A 49 -18.68 2.16 -8.66
N VAL A 50 -18.31 2.91 -7.62
CA VAL A 50 -16.95 2.93 -7.05
C VAL A 50 -16.49 1.54 -6.57
N ALA A 51 -17.40 0.66 -6.15
CA ALA A 51 -17.07 -0.69 -5.71
C ALA A 51 -16.88 -1.68 -6.87
N LEU A 52 -17.49 -1.41 -8.03
CA LEU A 52 -17.48 -2.28 -9.21
C LEU A 52 -16.40 -1.90 -10.25
N GLU A 53 -15.75 -0.75 -10.08
CA GLU A 53 -14.69 -0.27 -10.96
C GLU A 53 -13.47 -1.20 -10.92
N GLU A 54 -12.98 -1.59 -12.11
CA GLU A 54 -11.73 -2.32 -12.22
C GLU A 54 -10.55 -1.35 -12.07
N ILE A 55 -9.83 -1.47 -10.95
CA ILE A 55 -8.66 -0.63 -10.68
C ILE A 55 -7.45 -1.19 -11.43
N LYS A 56 -6.89 -0.38 -12.34
CA LYS A 56 -5.57 -0.56 -12.96
C LYS A 56 -4.66 0.53 -12.41
N LEU A 57 -3.57 0.15 -11.75
CA LEU A 57 -2.61 1.09 -11.18
C LEU A 57 -1.51 1.34 -12.21
N GLU A 58 -1.32 2.59 -12.64
CA GLU A 58 -0.24 2.96 -13.56
C GLU A 58 1.05 3.29 -12.82
N PHE A 59 0.94 3.88 -11.63
CA PHE A 59 2.07 4.36 -10.86
C PHE A 59 1.89 4.13 -9.38
N ILE A 60 2.96 3.67 -8.73
CA ILE A 60 3.04 3.54 -7.28
C ILE A 60 4.26 4.28 -6.80
N ASP A 61 4.06 5.15 -5.83
CA ASP A 61 5.15 5.88 -5.22
C ASP A 61 5.95 4.97 -4.26
N THR A 62 7.18 4.64 -4.66
CA THR A 62 8.15 3.87 -3.88
C THR A 62 9.12 4.74 -3.10
N SER A 63 9.00 6.07 -3.20
CA SER A 63 9.92 7.00 -2.57
C SER A 63 10.02 6.80 -1.05
N SER A 64 11.17 7.20 -0.50
CA SER A 64 11.35 7.25 0.95
C SER A 64 10.30 8.17 1.57
N LYS A 65 9.59 7.68 2.59
CA LYS A 65 8.68 8.48 3.42
C LYS A 65 9.34 8.97 4.71
N PHE A 66 10.65 8.80 4.82
CA PHE A 66 11.44 9.41 5.88
C PHE A 66 11.90 10.79 5.41
N ARG A 67 11.34 11.85 5.99
CA ARG A 67 11.49 13.25 5.52
C ARG A 67 11.00 13.43 4.07
N HIS A 68 11.65 14.31 3.31
CA HIS A 68 11.36 14.56 1.89
C HIS A 68 12.16 13.56 1.03
N GLY A 69 11.46 12.63 0.37
CA GLY A 69 12.05 11.71 -0.59
C GLY A 69 11.96 12.26 -2.01
N CYS A 70 13.10 12.36 -2.70
CA CYS A 70 13.17 12.80 -4.11
C CYS A 70 13.36 11.65 -5.11
N PHE A 71 13.78 10.47 -4.67
CA PHE A 71 14.19 9.37 -5.54
C PHE A 71 13.25 8.17 -5.42
N GLN A 72 12.97 7.50 -6.54
CA GLN A 72 12.09 6.33 -6.59
C GLN A 72 12.85 5.01 -6.63
N THR A 73 14.03 5.01 -7.24
CA THR A 73 14.96 3.87 -7.21
C THR A 73 16.26 4.22 -6.49
N THR A 74 16.99 3.18 -6.03
CA THR A 74 18.32 3.36 -5.45
C THR A 74 19.35 3.84 -6.47
N LEU A 75 19.10 3.60 -7.76
CA LEU A 75 19.93 4.04 -8.89
C LEU A 75 19.77 5.53 -9.21
N GLU A 76 18.61 6.11 -8.91
CA GLU A 76 18.34 7.54 -9.14
C GLU A 76 18.96 8.45 -8.06
N LYS A 77 19.35 7.88 -6.92
CA LYS A 77 19.95 8.61 -5.79
C LYS A 77 21.41 8.93 -6.05
#